data_AF-A0A671WZK2-F1
#
_entry.id   AF-A0A671WZK2-F1
#
_cell.length_a   1.000
_cell.length_b   1.000
_cell.length_c   1.000
_cell.angle_alpha   90.00
_cell.angle_beta   90.00
_cell.angle_gamma   90.00
#
_symmetry.space_group_name_H-M   'P 1'
#
loop_
_entity.id
_entity.type
_entity.pdbx_description
1 polymer ?
#
loop_
_entity_poly.entity_id
_entity_poly.type
_entity_poly.pdbx_seq_one_letter_code
_entity_poly.pdbx_strand_id
1 'polypeptide(L)'
;CLTTSLLYLFLCDCDCVSDHLLQHLQEQPESSLLKPTVLITILARNAQHSLPYFLGCIERLDYPKERISLWAASDHSVDNSTAMLQEWLRGVQHLYHSVEWRPVEQPSFYTDELGPKHWPVSRFTQVMKLKQAALTAARRLWTDYILFVDSDNLLKNSQVLSDMIAENLTIVAPMLDSKSLYSNFWCGVTPQGYYRRTPEYIPIRKWKRKGCFAVPMVHSTYLLDLRRTASRSLAFHPPHPDYPHDVDDVMVFAFSARQAGVQMFVCNKDHYGYLPVPLKQDQTLEEEEESFTHTLTEALISFTMEPSQYVHTVPKELGKMGFDEIYLINLKRRSDRRDRMLRTLVVLGINATLTEAVDGTALNSSQLQAMGVDMLPGYKDPYSGRVLTRGEIGCFLSHYNIWKQVQRLLLFNDVRFEPSFGSRLVTIMGNVQRVGLEWDLIYVGRKRLQVKDPEMWVKGVRNLVHPHYSYWTLGYILSLNGAKKLLKANPLNKMLPVDEFLPVMFNKHPKDEYMQYFEQRDLQVFSVEPLLLFPTHYTGEPGYISDTETSTIWDDEAVDTDWDRDGAGRRSEKETGDVGFPPVAPRPAHGGVPRLSASGNRDEL
;
A
#
# COMPACT_ATOMS: atom_id res chain seq x y z
N CYS A 1 -16.50 -79.10 -60.54
CA CYS A 1 -17.41 -78.07 -60.00
C CYS A 1 -16.85 -77.52 -58.70
N LEU A 2 -16.51 -76.22 -58.68
CA LEU A 2 -16.50 -75.25 -57.55
C LEU A 2 -15.83 -75.68 -56.23
N THR A 3 -14.94 -74.95 -55.55
CA THR A 3 -14.15 -73.72 -55.74
C THR A 3 -13.27 -73.67 -54.48
N THR A 4 -11.97 -73.38 -54.64
CA THR A 4 -11.04 -72.75 -53.68
C THR A 4 -11.06 -73.13 -52.19
N SER A 5 -9.95 -73.75 -51.72
CA SER A 5 -9.01 -73.19 -50.73
C SER A 5 -7.97 -74.26 -50.36
N LEU A 6 -6.68 -73.98 -50.61
CA LEU A 6 -5.56 -74.85 -50.24
C LEU A 6 -4.91 -74.30 -48.97
N LEU A 7 -4.96 -75.12 -47.93
CA LEU A 7 -4.45 -74.89 -46.59
C LEU A 7 -3.12 -75.66 -46.43
N TYR A 8 -2.07 -74.95 -46.00
CA TYR A 8 -1.02 -75.39 -45.04
C TYR A 8 -0.10 -76.58 -45.36
N LEU A 9 1.23 -76.37 -45.33
CA LEU A 9 2.11 -76.76 -44.19
C LEU A 9 3.62 -76.58 -44.51
N PHE A 10 4.26 -75.77 -43.67
CA PHE A 10 5.61 -75.83 -43.10
C PHE A 10 6.69 -76.75 -43.71
N LEU A 11 7.87 -76.16 -44.01
CA LEU A 11 9.16 -76.39 -43.33
C LEU A 11 10.31 -75.80 -44.17
N CYS A 12 11.02 -74.79 -43.63
CA CYS A 12 12.48 -74.70 -43.76
C CYS A 12 13.04 -73.57 -42.88
N ASP A 13 14.02 -73.95 -42.07
CA ASP A 13 14.81 -73.08 -41.20
C ASP A 13 15.80 -72.20 -41.98
N CYS A 14 16.03 -71.02 -41.38
CA CYS A 14 17.14 -70.08 -41.55
C CYS A 14 17.31 -69.37 -42.90
N ASP A 15 16.86 -68.11 -42.96
CA ASP A 15 17.82 -67.01 -43.03
C ASP A 15 17.26 -65.67 -42.52
N CYS A 16 18.09 -65.04 -41.71
CA CYS A 16 18.06 -63.72 -41.09
C CYS A 16 17.19 -62.59 -41.67
N VAL A 17 16.72 -61.76 -40.73
CA VAL A 17 16.24 -60.36 -40.85
C VAL A 17 14.77 -60.16 -41.23
N SER A 18 13.85 -60.29 -40.27
CA SER A 18 12.63 -59.45 -40.27
C SER A 18 11.91 -59.30 -38.92
N ASP A 19 12.58 -59.51 -37.79
CA ASP A 19 11.93 -59.43 -36.45
C ASP A 19 12.09 -58.08 -35.73
N HIS A 20 12.31 -56.98 -36.45
CA HIS A 20 12.55 -55.66 -35.86
C HIS A 20 11.62 -54.53 -36.31
N LEU A 21 10.39 -54.83 -36.75
CA LEU A 21 9.48 -53.76 -37.20
C LEU A 21 8.02 -53.88 -36.72
N LEU A 22 7.81 -54.41 -35.52
CA LEU A 22 6.61 -54.12 -34.73
C LEU A 22 7.02 -53.65 -33.33
N GLN A 23 7.89 -52.64 -33.28
CA GLN A 23 7.98 -51.79 -32.11
C GLN A 23 6.62 -51.11 -31.96
N HIS A 24 5.84 -51.50 -30.95
CA HIS A 24 4.64 -50.76 -30.56
C HIS A 24 5.02 -49.27 -30.53
N LEU A 25 4.39 -48.47 -31.40
CA LEU A 25 4.55 -47.02 -31.41
C LEU A 25 4.06 -46.52 -30.05
N GLN A 26 5.00 -46.38 -29.12
CA GLN A 26 4.74 -45.84 -27.82
C GLN A 26 4.59 -44.33 -28.04
N GLU A 27 3.33 -43.86 -28.08
CA GLU A 27 3.01 -42.44 -28.24
C GLU A 27 3.81 -41.65 -27.21
N GLN A 28 4.75 -40.84 -27.71
CA GLN A 28 5.51 -39.93 -26.87
C GLN A 28 4.59 -38.76 -26.50
N PRO A 29 4.52 -38.35 -25.24
CA PRO A 29 3.72 -37.20 -24.86
C PRO A 29 4.25 -35.95 -25.57
N GLU A 30 3.34 -35.19 -26.17
CA GLU A 30 3.64 -33.93 -26.82
C GLU A 30 4.26 -32.91 -25.84
N SER A 31 5.13 -32.06 -26.36
CA SER A 31 5.72 -30.96 -25.57
C SER A 31 4.67 -29.95 -25.12
N SER A 32 4.93 -29.20 -24.04
CA SER A 32 4.02 -28.19 -23.53
C SER A 32 3.82 -27.03 -24.52
N LEU A 33 2.60 -26.50 -24.59
CA LEU A 33 2.29 -25.29 -25.37
C LEU A 33 3.09 -24.08 -24.87
N LEU A 34 3.53 -23.24 -25.81
CA LEU A 34 4.09 -21.93 -25.48
C LEU A 34 3.00 -21.03 -24.88
N LYS A 35 3.39 -20.19 -23.91
CA LYS A 35 2.48 -19.15 -23.39
C LYS A 35 2.08 -18.17 -24.50
N PRO A 36 0.86 -17.61 -24.51
CA PRO A 36 0.43 -16.62 -25.50
C PRO A 36 1.35 -15.39 -25.63
N THR A 37 1.33 -14.67 -26.74
CA THR A 37 2.07 -13.39 -26.85
C THR A 37 1.32 -12.26 -26.16
N VAL A 38 2.04 -11.34 -25.51
CA VAL A 38 1.46 -10.19 -24.81
C VAL A 38 2.16 -8.90 -25.23
N LEU A 39 1.40 -7.86 -25.56
CA LEU A 39 1.95 -6.50 -25.66
C LEU A 39 1.68 -5.73 -24.36
N ILE A 40 2.70 -5.16 -23.73
CA ILE A 40 2.55 -4.28 -22.57
C ILE A 40 2.65 -2.83 -23.03
N THR A 41 1.64 -2.03 -22.70
CA THR A 41 1.60 -0.59 -23.02
C THR A 41 2.10 0.22 -21.83
N ILE A 42 3.08 1.11 -22.04
CA ILE A 42 3.64 2.00 -21.02
C ILE A 42 3.48 3.45 -21.50
N LEU A 43 2.64 4.22 -20.83
CA LEU A 43 2.43 5.65 -21.11
C LEU A 43 2.98 6.47 -19.95
N ALA A 44 3.99 7.29 -20.20
CA ALA A 44 4.63 8.10 -19.16
C ALA A 44 4.38 9.60 -19.38
N ARG A 45 3.77 10.24 -18.38
CA ARG A 45 3.66 11.68 -18.27
C ARG A 45 3.91 12.10 -16.83
N ASN A 46 4.97 12.86 -16.58
CA ASN A 46 5.35 13.31 -15.24
C ASN A 46 5.41 12.18 -14.18
N ALA A 47 5.93 11.03 -14.59
CA ALA A 47 6.01 9.78 -13.83
C ALA A 47 7.43 9.50 -13.28
N GLN A 48 8.34 10.47 -13.21
CA GLN A 48 9.70 10.26 -12.70
C GLN A 48 9.72 9.57 -11.32
N HIS A 49 8.79 9.96 -10.45
CA HIS A 49 8.69 9.46 -9.08
C HIS A 49 8.28 7.97 -9.02
N SER A 50 7.51 7.48 -9.99
CA SER A 50 6.92 6.14 -9.99
C SER A 50 7.62 5.15 -10.91
N LEU A 51 8.18 5.62 -12.02
CA LEU A 51 8.83 4.79 -13.03
C LEU A 51 9.83 3.77 -12.47
N PRO A 52 10.75 4.09 -11.53
CA PRO A 52 11.70 3.10 -11.04
C PRO A 52 11.02 1.84 -10.47
N TYR A 53 9.99 2.02 -9.64
CA TYR A 53 9.30 0.90 -9.00
C TYR A 53 8.31 0.23 -9.94
N PHE A 54 7.61 1.01 -10.77
CA PHE A 54 6.73 0.49 -11.81
C PHE A 54 7.48 -0.42 -12.78
N LEU A 55 8.59 0.04 -13.34
CA LEU A 55 9.39 -0.72 -14.31
C LEU A 55 10.01 -1.96 -13.66
N GLY A 56 10.44 -1.86 -12.40
CA GLY A 56 10.86 -3.02 -11.62
C GLY A 56 9.76 -4.08 -11.50
N CYS A 57 8.49 -3.70 -11.39
CA CYS A 57 7.37 -4.65 -11.39
C CYS A 57 7.22 -5.34 -12.75
N ILE A 58 7.33 -4.59 -13.86
CA ILE A 58 7.26 -5.15 -15.23
C ILE A 58 8.39 -6.17 -15.48
N GLU A 59 9.61 -5.87 -15.03
CA GLU A 59 10.75 -6.79 -15.08
C GLU A 59 10.49 -8.09 -14.34
N ARG A 60 9.81 -8.02 -13.19
CA ARG A 60 9.56 -9.18 -12.32
C ARG A 60 8.32 -10.00 -12.69
N LEU A 61 7.56 -9.62 -13.72
CA LEU A 61 6.47 -10.45 -14.24
C LEU A 61 7.02 -11.83 -14.65
N ASP A 62 6.44 -12.89 -14.09
CA ASP A 62 6.79 -14.29 -14.37
C ASP A 62 6.10 -14.75 -15.66
N TYR A 63 6.64 -14.21 -16.75
CA TYR A 63 6.18 -14.46 -18.09
C TYR A 63 7.37 -14.40 -19.03
N PRO A 64 7.51 -15.34 -19.99
CA PRO A 64 8.68 -15.39 -20.86
C PRO A 64 8.84 -14.08 -21.63
N LYS A 65 9.99 -13.40 -21.45
CA LYS A 65 10.20 -12.04 -21.97
C LYS A 65 10.21 -12.01 -23.51
N GLU A 66 10.67 -13.10 -24.13
CA GLU A 66 10.60 -13.34 -25.57
C GLU A 66 9.17 -13.53 -26.11
N ARG A 67 8.17 -13.63 -25.22
CA ARG A 67 6.73 -13.63 -25.54
C ARG A 67 6.06 -12.29 -25.21
N ILE A 68 6.83 -11.29 -24.78
CA ILE A 68 6.34 -9.95 -24.43
C ILE A 68 6.92 -8.92 -25.39
N SER A 69 6.03 -8.14 -26.01
CA SER A 69 6.37 -6.92 -26.73
C SER A 69 6.12 -5.70 -25.84
N LEU A 70 7.00 -4.71 -25.88
CA LEU A 70 6.82 -3.45 -25.17
C LEU A 70 6.42 -2.36 -26.17
N TRP A 71 5.38 -1.61 -25.84
CA TRP A 71 5.00 -0.39 -26.54
C TRP A 71 5.00 0.75 -25.55
N ALA A 72 5.91 1.70 -25.74
CA ALA A 72 6.15 2.77 -24.79
C ALA A 72 6.03 4.14 -25.48
N ALA A 73 5.40 5.09 -24.79
CA ALA A 73 5.34 6.48 -25.21
C ALA A 73 5.50 7.42 -24.03
N SER A 74 6.21 8.53 -24.23
CA SER A 74 6.14 9.67 -23.34
C SER A 74 5.21 10.74 -23.90
N ASP A 75 4.58 11.50 -23.01
CA ASP A 75 3.62 12.54 -23.36
C ASP A 75 3.83 13.75 -22.46
N HIS A 76 4.10 14.92 -23.05
CA HIS A 76 4.07 16.24 -22.40
C HIS A 76 4.60 16.22 -20.95
N SER A 77 5.85 15.82 -20.80
CA SER A 77 6.52 15.70 -19.49
C SER A 77 7.45 16.88 -19.25
N VAL A 78 7.39 17.43 -18.03
CA VAL A 78 8.31 18.48 -17.55
C VAL A 78 9.43 17.92 -16.67
N ASP A 79 9.28 16.69 -16.20
CA ASP A 79 10.27 15.97 -15.38
C ASP A 79 11.13 15.01 -16.24
N ASN A 80 11.94 14.17 -15.58
CA ASN A 80 12.87 13.25 -16.24
C ASN A 80 12.22 11.96 -16.79
N SER A 81 10.89 11.88 -16.87
CA SER A 81 10.17 10.67 -17.28
C SER A 81 10.62 10.10 -18.62
N THR A 82 10.77 10.96 -19.63
CA THR A 82 11.14 10.54 -20.99
C THR A 82 12.54 9.91 -21.01
N ALA A 83 13.50 10.52 -20.32
CA ALA A 83 14.87 10.01 -20.29
C ALA A 83 14.99 8.71 -19.49
N MET A 84 14.31 8.60 -18.34
CA MET A 84 14.29 7.38 -17.53
C MET A 84 13.67 6.21 -18.28
N LEU A 85 12.53 6.44 -18.95
CA LEU A 85 11.90 5.41 -19.75
C LEU A 85 12.78 5.00 -20.94
N GLN A 86 13.46 5.95 -21.59
CA GLN A 86 14.41 5.64 -22.66
C GLN A 86 15.62 4.83 -22.17
N GLU A 87 16.18 5.18 -21.01
CA GLU A 87 17.27 4.44 -20.36
C GLU A 87 16.87 2.98 -20.12
N TRP A 88 15.71 2.79 -19.48
CA TRP A 88 15.17 1.46 -19.22
C TRP A 88 14.99 0.63 -20.49
N LEU A 89 14.32 1.19 -21.50
CA LEU A 89 14.04 0.50 -22.76
C LEU A 89 15.34 0.06 -23.45
N ARG A 90 16.38 0.90 -23.44
CA ARG A 90 17.70 0.52 -23.99
C ARG A 90 18.34 -0.63 -23.21
N GLY A 91 18.19 -0.62 -21.89
CA GLY A 91 18.69 -1.67 -20.99
C GLY A 91 18.00 -3.01 -21.22
N VAL A 92 16.69 -3.02 -21.45
CA VAL A 92 15.90 -4.26 -21.50
C VAL A 92 15.58 -4.76 -22.91
N GLN A 93 15.77 -3.97 -23.98
CA GLN A 93 15.32 -4.31 -25.34
C GLN A 93 15.73 -5.70 -25.83
N HIS A 94 16.90 -6.20 -25.40
CA HIS A 94 17.44 -7.48 -25.82
C HIS A 94 16.76 -8.69 -25.14
N LEU A 95 15.99 -8.47 -24.08
CA LEU A 95 15.26 -9.49 -23.34
C LEU A 95 13.85 -9.70 -23.91
N TYR A 96 13.24 -8.65 -24.46
CA TYR A 96 11.85 -8.64 -24.91
C TYR A 96 11.74 -8.99 -26.40
N HIS A 97 10.59 -9.51 -26.82
CA HIS A 97 10.33 -9.87 -28.23
C HIS A 97 10.52 -8.69 -29.18
N SER A 98 9.99 -7.53 -28.80
CA SER A 98 10.11 -6.29 -29.55
C SER A 98 9.90 -5.09 -28.65
N VAL A 99 10.49 -3.96 -29.00
CA VAL A 99 10.29 -2.68 -28.30
C VAL A 99 9.93 -1.61 -29.32
N GLU A 100 8.79 -0.95 -29.13
CA GLU A 100 8.41 0.26 -29.85
C GLU A 100 8.45 1.46 -28.90
N TRP A 101 9.22 2.48 -29.26
CA TRP A 101 9.41 3.69 -28.46
C TRP A 101 8.94 4.94 -29.22
N ARG A 102 8.06 5.73 -28.59
CA ARG A 102 7.52 6.98 -29.15
C ARG A 102 7.73 8.16 -28.19
N PRO A 103 8.90 8.81 -28.22
CA PRO A 103 9.15 9.96 -27.36
C PRO A 103 8.42 11.21 -27.86
N VAL A 104 7.79 11.94 -26.93
CA VAL A 104 7.32 13.31 -27.16
C VAL A 104 7.86 14.19 -26.05
N GLU A 105 8.88 14.98 -26.37
CA GLU A 105 9.48 15.93 -25.42
C GLU A 105 8.88 17.32 -25.51
N GLN A 106 8.37 17.71 -26.69
CA GLN A 106 7.82 19.04 -26.93
C GLN A 106 6.48 19.00 -27.68
N PRO A 107 5.50 19.83 -27.28
CA PRO A 107 5.53 20.69 -26.09
C PRO A 107 5.50 19.86 -24.79
N SER A 108 6.03 20.41 -23.69
CA SER A 108 6.05 19.73 -22.38
C SER A 108 4.74 19.88 -21.59
N PHE A 109 3.78 20.63 -22.11
CA PHE A 109 2.45 20.88 -21.52
C PHE A 109 1.42 21.11 -22.62
N TYR A 110 0.13 20.92 -22.29
CA TYR A 110 -0.97 21.22 -23.20
C TYR A 110 -1.37 22.70 -23.10
N THR A 111 -1.72 23.34 -24.22
CA THR A 111 -1.98 24.79 -24.25
C THR A 111 -3.22 25.21 -23.46
N ASP A 112 -4.15 24.29 -23.23
CA ASP A 112 -5.39 24.47 -22.47
C ASP A 112 -5.32 23.86 -21.05
N GLU A 113 -4.15 23.44 -20.58
CA GLU A 113 -3.99 22.96 -19.21
C GLU A 113 -3.72 24.08 -18.20
N LEU A 114 -4.25 23.93 -16.98
CA LEU A 114 -4.05 24.90 -15.88
C LEU A 114 -2.88 24.51 -14.96
N GLY A 115 -2.43 23.25 -15.08
CA GLY A 115 -1.39 22.65 -14.26
C GLY A 115 -1.17 21.19 -14.68
N PRO A 116 -0.11 20.54 -14.16
CA PRO A 116 0.30 19.20 -14.60
C PRO A 116 -0.74 18.10 -14.32
N LYS A 117 -1.63 18.32 -13.35
CA LYS A 117 -2.72 17.40 -12.98
C LYS A 117 -4.06 17.76 -13.63
N HIS A 118 -4.16 18.87 -14.35
CA HIS A 118 -5.37 19.19 -15.11
C HIS A 118 -5.54 18.20 -16.29
N TRP A 119 -6.78 17.78 -16.52
CA TRP A 119 -7.15 16.89 -17.63
C TRP A 119 -8.02 17.63 -18.65
N PRO A 120 -7.41 18.48 -19.51
CA PRO A 120 -8.15 19.12 -20.58
C PRO A 120 -8.56 18.11 -21.68
N VAL A 121 -9.50 18.52 -22.53
CA VAL A 121 -10.00 17.70 -23.66
C VAL A 121 -8.86 17.31 -24.61
N SER A 122 -7.88 18.19 -24.80
CA SER A 122 -6.69 17.93 -25.61
C SER A 122 -5.88 16.74 -25.08
N ARG A 123 -5.66 16.68 -23.75
CA ARG A 123 -4.97 15.58 -23.05
C ARG A 123 -5.76 14.28 -23.15
N PHE A 124 -7.06 14.30 -22.88
CA PHE A 124 -7.91 13.10 -23.05
C PHE A 124 -7.82 12.56 -24.47
N THR A 125 -7.92 13.45 -25.47
CA THR A 125 -7.83 13.08 -26.88
C THR A 125 -6.48 12.45 -27.21
N GLN A 126 -5.40 13.01 -26.70
CA GLN A 126 -4.06 12.50 -26.95
C GLN A 126 -3.82 11.13 -26.29
N VAL A 127 -4.25 10.94 -25.04
CA VAL A 127 -4.16 9.64 -24.36
C VAL A 127 -4.97 8.57 -25.12
N MET A 128 -6.18 8.90 -25.58
CA MET A 128 -6.98 7.99 -26.42
C MET A 128 -6.26 7.63 -27.73
N LYS A 129 -5.61 8.60 -28.40
CA LYS A 129 -4.80 8.35 -29.61
C LYS A 129 -3.62 7.43 -29.33
N LEU A 130 -2.92 7.62 -28.20
CA LEU A 130 -1.80 6.75 -27.79
C LEU A 130 -2.28 5.32 -27.50
N LYS A 131 -3.35 5.16 -26.71
CA LYS A 131 -3.97 3.85 -26.44
C LYS A 131 -4.45 3.16 -27.73
N GLN A 132 -5.04 3.92 -28.65
CA GLN A 132 -5.42 3.41 -29.97
C GLN A 132 -4.22 2.97 -30.80
N ALA A 133 -3.13 3.74 -30.77
CA ALA A 133 -1.91 3.40 -31.49
C ALA A 133 -1.29 2.10 -30.95
N ALA A 134 -1.24 1.93 -29.62
CA ALA A 134 -0.79 0.69 -28.97
C ALA A 134 -1.68 -0.51 -29.36
N LEU A 135 -3.01 -0.35 -29.31
CA LEU A 135 -3.95 -1.39 -29.75
C LEU A 135 -3.76 -1.77 -31.23
N THR A 136 -3.49 -0.78 -32.08
CA THR A 136 -3.22 -1.00 -33.51
C THR A 136 -1.89 -1.72 -33.72
N ALA A 137 -0.86 -1.37 -32.96
CA ALA A 137 0.44 -2.03 -32.99
C ALA A 137 0.32 -3.49 -32.54
N ALA A 138 -0.39 -3.77 -31.44
CA ALA A 138 -0.66 -5.10 -30.94
C ALA A 138 -1.33 -6.01 -31.99
N ARG A 139 -2.32 -5.48 -32.70
CA ARG A 139 -2.99 -6.18 -33.82
C ARG A 139 -2.05 -6.43 -35.00
N ARG A 140 -1.18 -5.46 -35.35
CA ARG A 140 -0.18 -5.61 -36.43
C ARG A 140 0.90 -6.65 -36.10
N LEU A 141 1.28 -6.74 -34.83
CA LEU A 141 2.24 -7.72 -34.32
C LEU A 141 1.64 -9.10 -34.07
N TRP A 142 0.33 -9.29 -34.33
CA TRP A 142 -0.38 -10.55 -34.05
C TRP A 142 -0.22 -11.02 -32.60
N THR A 143 -0.24 -10.07 -31.66
CA THR A 143 -0.19 -10.39 -30.24
C THR A 143 -1.52 -10.99 -29.79
N ASP A 144 -1.48 -12.02 -28.95
CA ASP A 144 -2.67 -12.69 -28.44
C ASP A 144 -3.40 -11.78 -27.43
N TYR A 145 -2.65 -11.03 -26.63
CA TYR A 145 -3.17 -10.11 -25.62
C TYR A 145 -2.46 -8.77 -25.63
N ILE A 146 -3.14 -7.75 -25.12
CA ILE A 146 -2.54 -6.46 -24.76
C ILE A 146 -2.87 -6.12 -23.30
N LEU A 147 -1.84 -5.80 -22.52
CA LEU A 147 -1.97 -5.25 -21.17
C LEU A 147 -1.84 -3.72 -21.26
N PHE A 148 -2.90 -3.02 -20.90
CA PHE A 148 -2.83 -1.60 -20.57
C PHE A 148 -2.47 -1.47 -19.09
N VAL A 149 -1.45 -0.68 -18.78
CA VAL A 149 -1.01 -0.42 -17.40
C VAL A 149 -0.53 1.02 -17.28
N ASP A 150 -1.12 1.77 -16.34
CA ASP A 150 -0.67 3.13 -16.01
C ASP A 150 0.69 3.07 -15.28
N SER A 151 1.57 4.04 -15.53
CA SER A 151 2.98 4.02 -15.10
C SER A 151 3.19 4.23 -13.59
N ASP A 152 2.11 4.41 -12.83
CA ASP A 152 2.07 4.52 -11.38
C ASP A 152 1.42 3.31 -10.69
N ASN A 153 0.98 2.30 -11.45
CA ASN A 153 0.37 1.08 -10.92
C ASN A 153 1.41 -0.01 -10.64
N LEU A 154 1.53 -0.41 -9.37
CA LEU A 154 2.52 -1.36 -8.89
C LEU A 154 1.99 -2.79 -8.97
N LEU A 155 2.27 -3.50 -10.08
CA LEU A 155 1.90 -4.90 -10.28
C LEU A 155 2.80 -5.84 -9.45
N LYS A 156 2.43 -6.02 -8.18
CA LYS A 156 3.19 -6.83 -7.23
C LYS A 156 3.11 -8.34 -7.53
N ASN A 157 1.97 -8.85 -7.99
CA ASN A 157 1.85 -10.27 -8.29
C ASN A 157 2.50 -10.55 -9.65
N SER A 158 3.63 -11.27 -9.65
CA SER A 158 4.37 -11.64 -10.86
C SER A 158 3.59 -12.56 -11.80
N GLN A 159 2.60 -13.31 -11.29
CA GLN A 159 1.71 -14.18 -12.06
C GLN A 159 0.51 -13.46 -12.69
N VAL A 160 0.34 -12.14 -12.48
CA VAL A 160 -0.86 -11.41 -12.91
C VAL A 160 -1.23 -11.65 -14.38
N LEU A 161 -0.26 -11.77 -15.29
CA LEU A 161 -0.53 -12.10 -16.68
C LEU A 161 -1.12 -13.51 -16.84
N SER A 162 -0.50 -14.52 -16.23
CA SER A 162 -0.99 -15.90 -16.25
C SER A 162 -2.38 -16.00 -15.65
N ASP A 163 -2.61 -15.33 -14.51
CA ASP A 163 -3.88 -15.35 -13.80
C ASP A 163 -5.00 -14.71 -14.61
N MET A 164 -4.76 -13.52 -15.18
CA MET A 164 -5.75 -12.83 -16.02
C MET A 164 -6.04 -13.58 -17.33
N ILE A 165 -5.02 -14.20 -17.93
CA ILE A 165 -5.17 -15.07 -19.11
C ILE A 165 -6.04 -16.29 -18.79
N ALA A 166 -5.85 -16.90 -17.61
CA ALA A 166 -6.57 -18.09 -17.18
C ALA A 166 -8.08 -17.85 -16.99
N GLU A 167 -8.50 -16.61 -16.70
CA GLU A 167 -9.93 -16.28 -16.61
C GLU A 167 -10.65 -16.40 -17.96
N ASN A 168 -9.92 -16.39 -19.07
CA ASN A 168 -10.46 -16.57 -20.43
C ASN A 168 -11.54 -15.53 -20.81
N LEU A 169 -11.38 -14.30 -20.33
CA LEU A 169 -12.30 -13.18 -20.54
C LEU A 169 -11.75 -12.20 -21.59
N THR A 170 -12.65 -11.55 -22.34
CA THR A 170 -12.23 -10.57 -23.36
C THR A 170 -11.54 -9.35 -22.72
N ILE A 171 -12.13 -8.77 -21.67
CA ILE A 171 -11.53 -7.66 -20.89
C ILE A 171 -11.58 -8.04 -19.42
N VAL A 172 -10.42 -8.11 -18.77
CA VAL A 172 -10.31 -8.40 -17.34
C VAL A 172 -9.25 -7.53 -16.68
N ALA A 173 -9.59 -6.96 -15.54
CA ALA A 173 -8.70 -6.15 -14.72
C ALA A 173 -8.30 -6.91 -13.45
N PRO A 174 -7.01 -6.98 -13.11
CA PRO A 174 -6.62 -7.34 -11.76
C PRO A 174 -7.03 -6.21 -10.81
N MET A 175 -7.74 -6.51 -9.73
CA MET A 175 -8.11 -5.49 -8.74
C MET A 175 -6.86 -5.00 -8.03
N LEU A 176 -6.62 -3.69 -8.11
CA LEU A 176 -5.50 -3.03 -7.45
C LEU A 176 -5.96 -2.34 -6.16
N ASP A 177 -5.12 -2.38 -5.14
CA ASP A 177 -5.39 -1.81 -3.82
C ASP A 177 -4.93 -0.36 -3.70
N SER A 178 -5.68 0.45 -2.96
CA SER A 178 -5.37 1.83 -2.63
C SER A 178 -5.67 2.14 -1.16
N LYS A 179 -5.22 3.30 -0.67
CA LYS A 179 -5.47 3.74 0.71
C LYS A 179 -6.97 3.80 1.06
N SER A 180 -7.79 4.24 0.12
CA SER A 180 -9.21 4.52 0.34
C SER A 180 -10.08 3.46 -0.32
N LEU A 181 -11.38 3.74 -0.46
CA LEU A 181 -12.24 2.91 -1.28
C LEU A 181 -11.93 3.01 -2.79
N TYR A 182 -11.11 3.97 -3.26
CA TYR A 182 -10.75 4.09 -4.67
C TYR A 182 -10.16 2.79 -5.23
N SER A 183 -10.44 2.49 -6.50
CA SER A 183 -9.97 1.29 -7.19
C SER A 183 -10.07 1.45 -8.70
N ASN A 184 -9.44 0.53 -9.43
CA ASN A 184 -9.42 0.51 -10.89
C ASN A 184 -10.68 -0.06 -11.57
N PHE A 185 -11.85 0.03 -10.92
CA PHE A 185 -13.11 -0.49 -11.45
C PHE A 185 -14.32 0.20 -10.80
N TRP A 186 -15.45 0.24 -11.53
CA TRP A 186 -16.73 0.75 -11.02
C TRP A 186 -17.80 -0.33 -11.07
N CYS A 187 -18.57 -0.53 -10.00
CA CYS A 187 -19.70 -1.49 -10.01
C CYS A 187 -20.97 -0.93 -10.64
N GLY A 188 -21.07 0.39 -10.82
CA GLY A 188 -22.24 1.04 -11.38
C GLY A 188 -21.86 2.30 -12.15
N VAL A 189 -22.70 2.63 -13.13
CA VAL A 189 -22.63 3.89 -13.88
C VAL A 189 -24.01 4.55 -13.94
N THR A 190 -24.04 5.87 -14.06
CA THR A 190 -25.25 6.63 -14.40
C THR A 190 -25.60 6.44 -15.88
N PRO A 191 -26.80 6.84 -16.34
CA PRO A 191 -27.13 6.82 -17.77
C PRO A 191 -26.16 7.63 -18.64
N GLN A 192 -25.52 8.65 -18.06
CA GLN A 192 -24.49 9.47 -18.71
C GLN A 192 -23.09 8.83 -18.67
N GLY A 193 -22.94 7.66 -18.07
CA GLY A 193 -21.69 6.91 -17.99
C GLY A 193 -20.78 7.26 -16.82
N TYR A 194 -21.17 8.18 -15.92
CA TYR A 194 -20.38 8.55 -14.74
C TYR A 194 -20.48 7.52 -13.63
N TYR A 195 -19.54 7.60 -12.69
CA TYR A 195 -19.47 6.74 -11.52
C TYR A 195 -20.79 6.66 -10.74
N ARG A 196 -21.17 5.45 -10.31
CA ARG A 196 -22.25 5.22 -9.35
C ARG A 196 -21.88 4.09 -8.39
N ARG A 197 -21.86 4.40 -7.08
CA ARG A 197 -21.65 3.39 -6.02
C ARG A 197 -22.83 2.42 -5.97
N THR A 198 -22.53 1.14 -5.79
CA THR A 198 -23.53 0.07 -5.60
C THR A 198 -23.21 -0.76 -4.34
N PRO A 199 -24.17 -1.51 -3.78
CA PRO A 199 -23.96 -2.36 -2.61
C PRO A 199 -22.88 -3.44 -2.79
N GLU A 200 -22.64 -3.89 -4.03
CA GLU A 200 -21.64 -4.92 -4.37
C GLU A 200 -20.20 -4.42 -4.24
N TYR A 201 -20.00 -3.10 -4.34
CA TYR A 201 -18.67 -2.51 -4.44
C TYR A 201 -17.80 -2.79 -3.21
N ILE A 202 -18.29 -2.48 -2.00
CA ILE A 202 -17.50 -2.62 -0.78
C ILE A 202 -17.12 -4.09 -0.50
N PRO A 203 -18.04 -5.08 -0.63
CA PRO A 203 -17.67 -6.49 -0.49
C PRO A 203 -16.59 -6.96 -1.45
N ILE A 204 -16.62 -6.51 -2.72
CA ILE A 204 -15.58 -6.85 -3.72
C ILE A 204 -14.26 -6.14 -3.36
N ARG A 205 -14.32 -4.82 -3.14
CA ARG A 205 -13.15 -3.97 -2.86
C ARG A 205 -12.39 -4.37 -1.59
N LYS A 206 -13.08 -4.89 -0.57
CA LYS A 206 -12.48 -5.34 0.71
C LYS A 206 -12.23 -6.86 0.76
N TRP A 207 -12.21 -7.55 -0.39
CA TRP A 207 -12.03 -9.01 -0.49
C TRP A 207 -12.98 -9.84 0.38
N LYS A 208 -14.13 -9.28 0.81
CA LYS A 208 -15.18 -10.03 1.53
C LYS A 208 -15.89 -11.01 0.59
N ARG A 209 -15.92 -10.69 -0.71
CA ARG A 209 -16.33 -11.59 -1.79
C ARG A 209 -15.20 -11.70 -2.80
N LYS A 210 -14.60 -12.89 -2.91
CA LYS A 210 -13.50 -13.18 -3.85
C LYS A 210 -14.04 -13.81 -5.15
N GLY A 211 -13.46 -13.45 -6.30
CA GLY A 211 -13.84 -13.95 -7.61
C GLY A 211 -13.49 -12.98 -8.73
N CYS A 212 -14.04 -13.23 -9.93
CA CYS A 212 -14.06 -12.22 -10.98
C CYS A 212 -15.51 -11.81 -11.26
N PHE A 213 -15.76 -10.51 -11.35
CA PHE A 213 -17.10 -9.92 -11.35
C PHE A 213 -17.31 -9.08 -12.60
N ALA A 214 -18.46 -9.25 -13.24
CA ALA A 214 -18.89 -8.37 -14.32
C ALA A 214 -19.10 -6.96 -13.76
N VAL A 215 -18.50 -5.98 -14.41
CA VAL A 215 -18.57 -4.56 -14.02
C VAL A 215 -18.74 -3.69 -15.27
N PRO A 216 -19.48 -2.57 -15.18
CA PRO A 216 -19.63 -1.67 -16.33
C PRO A 216 -18.33 -1.01 -16.78
N MET A 217 -17.31 -0.96 -15.91
CA MET A 217 -16.07 -0.25 -16.18
C MET A 217 -14.88 -0.80 -15.40
N VAL A 218 -13.77 -0.97 -16.12
CA VAL A 218 -12.42 -1.09 -15.56
C VAL A 218 -11.52 -0.03 -16.19
N HIS A 219 -10.50 0.40 -15.48
CA HIS A 219 -9.54 1.39 -15.98
C HIS A 219 -8.14 1.14 -15.42
N SER A 220 -7.19 1.98 -15.81
CA SER A 220 -5.79 2.02 -15.36
C SER A 220 -4.94 0.77 -15.61
N THR A 221 -5.37 -0.41 -15.17
CA THR A 221 -4.73 -1.69 -15.52
C THR A 221 -5.76 -2.73 -15.89
N TYR A 222 -5.66 -3.26 -17.11
CA TYR A 222 -6.48 -4.37 -17.59
C TYR A 222 -5.86 -5.08 -18.79
N LEU A 223 -6.15 -6.37 -18.90
CA LEU A 223 -5.76 -7.23 -20.01
C LEU A 223 -6.93 -7.35 -21.01
N LEU A 224 -6.61 -7.23 -22.29
CA LEU A 224 -7.54 -7.43 -23.41
C LEU A 224 -7.09 -8.61 -24.27
N ASP A 225 -7.98 -9.58 -24.49
CA ASP A 225 -7.79 -10.73 -25.39
C ASP A 225 -8.12 -10.34 -26.84
N LEU A 226 -7.09 -10.27 -27.68
CA LEU A 226 -7.20 -9.88 -29.10
C LEU A 226 -7.59 -11.04 -30.01
N ARG A 227 -7.60 -12.28 -29.50
CA ARG A 227 -8.00 -13.47 -30.26
C ARG A 227 -9.51 -13.56 -30.41
N ARG A 228 -10.28 -12.88 -29.55
CA ARG A 228 -11.75 -12.84 -29.59
C ARG A 228 -12.22 -11.95 -30.74
N THR A 229 -13.19 -12.42 -31.52
CA THR A 229 -13.75 -11.66 -32.66
C THR A 229 -14.32 -10.30 -32.26
N ALA A 230 -15.01 -10.23 -31.12
CA ALA A 230 -15.58 -8.98 -30.59
C ALA A 230 -14.52 -7.91 -30.27
N SER A 231 -13.27 -8.31 -29.98
CA SER A 231 -12.19 -7.38 -29.71
C SER A 231 -11.83 -6.50 -30.91
N ARG A 232 -12.17 -6.92 -32.14
CA ARG A 232 -11.89 -6.17 -33.38
C ARG A 232 -12.67 -4.85 -33.45
N SER A 233 -13.84 -4.80 -32.82
CA SER A 233 -14.71 -3.61 -32.80
C SER A 233 -14.35 -2.63 -31.68
N LEU A 234 -13.40 -2.97 -30.80
CA LEU A 234 -12.94 -2.08 -29.73
C LEU A 234 -12.02 -1.00 -30.30
N ALA A 235 -12.25 0.23 -29.85
CA ALA A 235 -11.44 1.40 -30.19
C ALA A 235 -11.43 2.42 -29.04
N PHE A 236 -10.30 3.12 -28.90
CA PHE A 236 -10.16 4.30 -28.05
C PHE A 236 -10.35 5.59 -28.85
N HIS A 237 -9.93 5.60 -30.12
CA HIS A 237 -9.98 6.77 -30.97
C HIS A 237 -10.16 6.41 -32.47
N PRO A 238 -10.94 7.19 -33.25
CA PRO A 238 -11.86 8.23 -32.78
C PRO A 238 -12.96 7.64 -31.88
N PRO A 239 -13.60 8.43 -30.99
CA PRO A 239 -14.76 7.98 -30.24
C PRO A 239 -15.84 7.40 -31.16
N HIS A 240 -16.65 6.48 -30.64
CA HIS A 240 -17.77 5.93 -31.40
C HIS A 240 -18.70 7.05 -31.89
N PRO A 241 -19.21 7.03 -33.13
CA PRO A 241 -20.05 8.11 -33.67
C PRO A 241 -21.26 8.48 -32.80
N ASP A 242 -21.85 7.47 -32.15
CA ASP A 242 -23.00 7.64 -31.25
C ASP A 242 -22.63 8.00 -29.80
N TYR A 243 -21.36 8.29 -29.49
CA TYR A 243 -20.94 8.66 -28.13
C TYR A 243 -21.45 10.07 -27.78
N PRO A 244 -22.37 10.23 -26.80
CA PRO A 244 -23.09 11.49 -26.62
C PRO A 244 -22.61 12.31 -25.41
N HIS A 245 -21.49 11.94 -24.79
CA HIS A 245 -21.03 12.48 -23.51
C HIS A 245 -19.69 13.19 -23.62
N ASP A 246 -19.20 13.71 -22.49
CA ASP A 246 -17.91 14.38 -22.40
C ASP A 246 -16.76 13.42 -22.77
N VAL A 247 -15.70 14.00 -23.34
CA VAL A 247 -14.53 13.26 -23.81
C VAL A 247 -13.66 12.87 -22.61
N ASP A 248 -13.82 11.63 -22.15
CA ASP A 248 -13.00 10.96 -21.14
C ASP A 248 -12.54 9.60 -21.68
N ASP A 249 -11.26 9.28 -21.53
CA ASP A 249 -10.66 8.11 -22.16
C ASP A 249 -11.23 6.77 -21.67
N VAL A 250 -11.64 6.72 -20.40
CA VAL A 250 -12.23 5.54 -19.78
C VAL A 250 -13.70 5.41 -20.16
N MET A 251 -14.46 6.51 -20.10
CA MET A 251 -15.88 6.52 -20.48
C MET A 251 -16.08 6.19 -21.96
N VAL A 252 -15.25 6.76 -22.85
CA VAL A 252 -15.27 6.47 -24.29
C VAL A 252 -14.96 4.99 -24.55
N PHE A 253 -13.94 4.44 -23.90
CA PHE A 253 -13.60 3.02 -24.09
C PHE A 253 -14.67 2.08 -23.52
N ALA A 254 -15.24 2.39 -22.36
CA ALA A 254 -16.35 1.62 -21.80
C ALA A 254 -17.59 1.64 -22.71
N PHE A 255 -17.87 2.79 -23.33
CA PHE A 255 -18.93 2.86 -24.34
C PHE A 255 -18.59 2.01 -25.58
N SER A 256 -17.37 2.08 -26.10
CA SER A 256 -16.92 1.23 -27.22
C SER A 256 -17.08 -0.26 -26.91
N ALA A 257 -16.71 -0.70 -25.71
CA ALA A 257 -16.88 -2.09 -25.27
C ALA A 257 -18.35 -2.50 -25.23
N ARG A 258 -19.24 -1.65 -24.68
CA ARG A 258 -20.68 -1.93 -24.67
C ARG A 258 -21.25 -2.06 -26.08
N GLN A 259 -20.89 -1.17 -27.01
CA GLN A 259 -21.35 -1.25 -28.40
C GLN A 259 -20.81 -2.46 -29.14
N ALA A 260 -19.61 -2.93 -28.77
CA ALA A 260 -19.04 -4.18 -29.28
C ALA A 260 -19.64 -5.44 -28.63
N GLY A 261 -20.58 -5.31 -27.68
CA GLY A 261 -21.14 -6.43 -26.92
C GLY A 261 -20.13 -7.10 -25.98
N VAL A 262 -19.11 -6.36 -25.54
CA VAL A 262 -18.02 -6.86 -24.68
C VAL A 262 -18.25 -6.46 -23.23
N GLN A 263 -18.40 -7.46 -22.36
CA GLN A 263 -18.46 -7.27 -20.90
C GLN A 263 -17.06 -7.11 -20.31
N MET A 264 -16.89 -6.11 -19.44
CA MET A 264 -15.67 -5.95 -18.64
C MET A 264 -15.78 -6.68 -17.31
N PHE A 265 -14.64 -7.15 -16.79
CA PHE A 265 -14.57 -7.86 -15.52
C PHE A 265 -13.44 -7.33 -14.63
N VAL A 266 -13.66 -7.33 -13.32
CA VAL A 266 -12.59 -7.13 -12.32
C VAL A 266 -12.38 -8.43 -11.56
N CYS A 267 -11.13 -8.80 -11.30
CA CYS A 267 -10.80 -9.99 -10.55
C CYS A 267 -10.00 -9.69 -9.28
N ASN A 268 -10.43 -10.24 -8.15
CA ASN A 268 -9.81 -10.04 -6.83
C ASN A 268 -9.49 -11.37 -6.12
N LYS A 269 -9.24 -12.44 -6.90
CA LYS A 269 -8.89 -13.76 -6.34
C LYS A 269 -7.59 -13.71 -5.52
N ASP A 270 -6.69 -12.79 -5.85
CA ASP A 270 -5.46 -12.48 -5.12
C ASP A 270 -5.26 -10.96 -4.96
N HIS A 271 -4.21 -10.55 -4.24
CA HIS A 271 -3.72 -9.18 -4.12
C HIS A 271 -2.71 -8.90 -5.24
N TYR A 272 -3.22 -8.37 -6.36
CA TYR A 272 -2.42 -8.22 -7.59
C TYR A 272 -1.46 -7.03 -7.57
N GLY A 273 -1.76 -5.97 -6.82
CA GLY A 273 -0.93 -4.78 -6.82
C GLY A 273 -1.58 -3.58 -6.17
N TYR A 274 -0.97 -2.41 -6.37
CA TYR A 274 -1.38 -1.15 -5.77
C TYR A 274 -1.53 -0.05 -6.83
N LEU A 275 -2.37 0.94 -6.53
CA LEU A 275 -2.48 2.18 -7.29
C LEU A 275 -2.64 3.40 -6.37
N PRO A 276 -2.07 4.56 -6.74
CA PRO A 276 -2.28 5.79 -6.01
C PRO A 276 -3.73 6.30 -6.16
N VAL A 277 -4.17 7.11 -5.21
CA VAL A 277 -5.44 7.83 -5.32
C VAL A 277 -5.20 9.06 -6.23
N PRO A 278 -6.06 9.32 -7.23
CA PRO A 278 -5.94 10.47 -8.11
C PRO A 278 -5.92 11.78 -7.33
N LEU A 279 -5.05 12.67 -7.77
CA LEU A 279 -4.96 14.03 -7.23
C LEU A 279 -6.00 14.95 -7.86
N LYS A 280 -6.29 16.05 -7.18
CA LYS A 280 -7.07 17.15 -7.72
C LYS A 280 -6.29 17.90 -8.80
N GLN A 281 -7.03 18.59 -9.66
CA GLN A 281 -6.48 19.27 -10.83
C GLN A 281 -5.51 20.41 -10.50
N ASP A 282 -5.65 21.01 -9.31
CA ASP A 282 -4.83 22.12 -8.81
C ASP A 282 -3.56 21.67 -8.07
N GLN A 283 -3.38 20.37 -7.85
CA GLN A 283 -2.24 19.84 -7.12
C GLN A 283 -0.96 19.77 -7.96
N THR A 284 0.19 19.78 -7.28
CA THR A 284 1.52 19.84 -7.89
C THR A 284 2.15 18.46 -8.12
N LEU A 285 3.31 18.42 -8.78
CA LEU A 285 4.07 17.18 -8.97
C LEU A 285 4.74 16.71 -7.67
N GLU A 286 5.07 17.63 -6.77
CA GLU A 286 5.60 17.29 -5.44
C GLU A 286 4.54 16.59 -4.59
N GLU A 287 3.28 17.05 -4.65
CA GLU A 287 2.16 16.37 -3.99
C GLU A 287 1.89 14.98 -4.61
N GLU A 288 2.15 14.81 -5.91
CA GLU A 288 2.09 13.51 -6.59
C GLU A 288 3.17 12.56 -6.11
N GLU A 289 4.41 13.03 -6.01
CA GLU A 289 5.51 12.26 -5.43
C GLU A 289 5.20 11.86 -3.98
N GLU A 290 4.67 12.75 -3.14
CA GLU A 290 4.26 12.42 -1.77
C GLU A 290 3.14 11.37 -1.73
N SER A 291 2.14 11.48 -2.62
CA SER A 291 1.03 10.51 -2.74
C SER A 291 1.52 9.13 -3.17
N PHE A 292 2.42 9.08 -4.16
CA PHE A 292 3.03 7.84 -4.62
C PHE A 292 3.95 7.24 -3.56
N THR A 293 4.76 8.08 -2.89
CA THR A 293 5.62 7.65 -1.76
C THR A 293 4.78 6.95 -0.70
N HIS A 294 3.62 7.51 -0.34
CA HIS A 294 2.70 6.84 0.58
C HIS A 294 2.23 5.49 0.04
N THR A 295 1.80 5.41 -1.22
CA THR A 295 1.39 4.14 -1.87
C THR A 295 2.50 3.10 -1.85
N LEU A 296 3.75 3.50 -2.05
CA LEU A 296 4.91 2.63 -1.95
C LEU A 296 5.14 2.16 -0.51
N THR A 297 5.02 3.04 0.49
CA THR A 297 5.15 2.64 1.90
C THR A 297 4.05 1.68 2.35
N GLU A 298 2.85 1.78 1.77
CA GLU A 298 1.76 0.81 1.98
C GLU A 298 2.10 -0.56 1.41
N ALA A 299 2.61 -0.59 0.16
CA ALA A 299 3.06 -1.82 -0.45
C ALA A 299 4.19 -2.49 0.36
N LEU A 300 5.10 -1.68 0.92
CA LEU A 300 6.20 -2.14 1.76
C LEU A 300 5.75 -2.79 3.08
N ILE A 301 4.51 -2.61 3.54
CA ILE A 301 4.01 -3.29 4.75
C ILE A 301 3.99 -4.81 4.53
N SER A 302 3.54 -5.25 3.35
CA SER A 302 3.32 -6.66 3.04
C SER A 302 4.36 -7.24 2.09
N PHE A 303 5.08 -6.39 1.34
CA PHE A 303 5.89 -6.84 0.22
C PHE A 303 7.22 -6.11 0.11
N THR A 304 8.21 -6.78 -0.47
CA THR A 304 9.45 -6.14 -0.90
C THR A 304 9.25 -5.46 -2.24
N MET A 305 9.48 -4.15 -2.29
CA MET A 305 9.44 -3.35 -3.51
C MET A 305 10.86 -2.89 -3.85
N GLU A 306 11.37 -3.32 -4.99
CA GLU A 306 12.68 -2.92 -5.50
C GLU A 306 12.51 -2.11 -6.80
N PRO A 307 13.28 -1.02 -6.96
CA PRO A 307 13.33 -0.31 -8.22
C PRO A 307 13.93 -1.18 -9.33
N SER A 308 13.74 -0.76 -10.58
CA SER A 308 14.39 -1.32 -11.76
C SER A 308 15.91 -1.27 -11.61
N GLN A 309 16.59 -2.34 -12.00
CA GLN A 309 18.06 -2.37 -12.10
C GLN A 309 18.60 -1.67 -13.36
N TYR A 310 17.71 -1.33 -14.31
CA TYR A 310 18.04 -0.73 -15.61
C TYR A 310 17.74 0.78 -15.66
N VAL A 311 17.38 1.39 -14.53
CA VAL A 311 17.15 2.84 -14.41
C VAL A 311 18.05 3.39 -13.32
N HIS A 312 18.76 4.47 -13.63
CA HIS A 312 19.51 5.18 -12.62
C HIS A 312 18.57 5.99 -11.72
N THR A 313 18.53 5.67 -10.43
CA THR A 313 17.83 6.46 -9.42
C THR A 313 18.83 7.26 -8.60
N VAL A 314 18.61 8.58 -8.49
CA VAL A 314 19.36 9.40 -7.54
C VAL A 314 18.93 9.01 -6.12
N PRO A 315 19.86 8.58 -5.24
CA PRO A 315 19.52 8.28 -3.85
C PRO A 315 18.91 9.51 -3.19
N LYS A 316 17.77 9.33 -2.51
CA LYS A 316 17.12 10.41 -1.75
C LYS A 316 18.03 10.82 -0.60
N GLU A 317 18.28 12.12 -0.45
CA GLU A 317 19.02 12.63 0.70
C GLU A 317 18.21 12.38 1.98
N LEU A 318 18.84 11.71 2.95
CA LEU A 318 18.19 11.38 4.21
C LEU A 318 18.35 12.54 5.19
N GLY A 319 17.22 13.05 5.68
CA GLY A 319 17.16 14.16 6.63
C GLY A 319 16.54 13.78 7.97
N LYS A 320 16.74 14.64 8.98
CA LYS A 320 16.14 14.47 10.32
C LYS A 320 14.91 15.36 10.56
N MET A 321 14.32 15.93 9.51
CA MET A 321 13.10 16.78 9.59
C MET A 321 13.17 17.94 10.63
N GLY A 322 14.37 18.42 10.94
CA GLY A 322 14.59 19.47 11.97
C GLY A 322 14.73 18.97 13.41
N PHE A 323 14.77 17.65 13.65
CA PHE A 323 15.10 17.06 14.94
C PHE A 323 16.60 16.82 15.10
N ASP A 324 17.10 16.79 16.33
CA ASP A 324 18.51 16.48 16.62
C ASP A 324 18.80 15.00 16.30
N GLU A 325 17.86 14.12 16.64
CA GLU A 325 17.92 12.70 16.37
C GLU A 325 16.53 12.09 16.14
N ILE A 326 16.48 11.05 15.30
CA ILE A 326 15.29 10.23 15.09
C ILE A 326 15.67 8.80 15.41
N TYR A 327 14.93 8.14 16.29
CA TYR A 327 15.23 6.77 16.72
C TYR A 327 14.20 5.78 16.19
N LEU A 328 14.71 4.67 15.67
CA LEU A 328 13.92 3.46 15.39
C LEU A 328 14.25 2.43 16.47
N ILE A 329 13.31 2.15 17.37
CA ILE A 329 13.44 1.06 18.33
C ILE A 329 13.06 -0.24 17.63
N ASN A 330 13.93 -1.24 17.68
CA ASN A 330 13.61 -2.56 17.15
C ASN A 330 14.32 -3.67 17.93
N LEU A 331 13.59 -4.75 18.24
CA LEU A 331 14.15 -5.96 18.84
C LEU A 331 15.14 -6.62 17.88
N LYS A 332 16.32 -7.03 18.36
CA LYS A 332 17.35 -7.63 17.49
C LYS A 332 16.84 -8.82 16.66
N ARG A 333 15.99 -9.66 17.27
CA ARG A 333 15.38 -10.86 16.66
C ARG A 333 14.31 -10.56 15.60
N ARG A 334 13.75 -9.35 15.55
CA ARG A 334 12.71 -8.93 14.58
C ARG A 334 13.34 -8.29 13.35
N SER A 335 14.11 -9.06 12.58
CA SER A 335 14.70 -8.58 11.32
C SER A 335 13.63 -8.25 10.28
N ASP A 336 12.52 -8.99 10.28
CA ASP A 336 11.34 -8.75 9.45
C ASP A 336 10.80 -7.31 9.58
N ARG A 337 10.58 -6.84 10.82
CA ARG A 337 10.11 -5.47 11.11
C ARG A 337 11.19 -4.43 10.87
N ARG A 338 12.44 -4.75 11.23
CA ARG A 338 13.58 -3.86 11.05
C ARG A 338 13.78 -3.53 9.58
N ASP A 339 13.91 -4.55 8.74
CA ASP A 339 14.27 -4.38 7.33
C ASP A 339 13.15 -3.64 6.60
N ARG A 340 11.89 -3.95 6.93
CA ARG A 340 10.70 -3.22 6.47
C ARG A 340 10.78 -1.74 6.84
N MET A 341 10.94 -1.42 8.13
CA MET A 341 10.98 -0.03 8.60
C MET A 341 12.15 0.74 8.00
N LEU A 342 13.34 0.15 7.89
CA LEU A 342 14.49 0.81 7.26
C LEU A 342 14.23 1.15 5.79
N ARG A 343 13.62 0.24 5.02
CA ARG A 343 13.21 0.51 3.63
C ARG A 343 12.17 1.63 3.55
N THR A 344 11.16 1.59 4.43
CA THR A 344 10.14 2.65 4.52
C THR A 344 10.75 4.01 4.84
N LEU A 345 11.71 4.09 5.77
CA LEU A 345 12.37 5.34 6.14
C LEU A 345 13.23 5.90 5.00
N VAL A 346 13.91 5.04 4.23
CA VAL A 346 14.66 5.46 3.03
C VAL A 346 13.71 6.07 1.99
N VAL A 347 12.56 5.43 1.72
CA VAL A 347 11.53 5.94 0.81
C VAL A 347 11.00 7.30 1.28
N LEU A 348 10.79 7.47 2.58
CA LEU A 348 10.36 8.74 3.19
C LEU A 348 11.48 9.80 3.25
N GLY A 349 12.74 9.45 2.97
CA GLY A 349 13.89 10.35 3.10
C GLY A 349 14.27 10.66 4.56
N ILE A 350 13.99 9.75 5.49
CA ILE A 350 14.20 9.93 6.93
C ILE A 350 15.49 9.24 7.36
N ASN A 351 16.42 10.02 7.91
CA ASN A 351 17.61 9.50 8.59
C ASN A 351 17.25 9.16 10.04
N ALA A 352 17.29 7.88 10.39
CA ALA A 352 17.03 7.40 11.74
C ALA A 352 18.17 6.53 12.27
N THR A 353 18.47 6.71 13.55
CA THR A 353 19.38 5.89 14.32
C THR A 353 18.66 4.63 14.82
N LEU A 354 19.08 3.47 14.31
CA LEU A 354 18.61 2.18 14.80
C LEU A 354 19.08 1.97 16.23
N THR A 355 18.14 1.76 17.15
CA THR A 355 18.41 1.44 18.55
C THR A 355 17.94 0.03 18.84
N GLU A 356 18.86 -0.82 19.31
CA GLU A 356 18.51 -2.17 19.74
C GLU A 356 17.58 -2.10 20.96
N ALA A 357 16.37 -2.63 20.82
CA ALA A 357 15.41 -2.71 21.90
C ALA A 357 15.84 -3.77 22.93
N VAL A 358 15.55 -3.50 24.20
CA VAL A 358 15.71 -4.49 25.27
C VAL A 358 14.69 -5.60 25.07
N ASP A 359 15.19 -6.81 24.91
CA ASP A 359 14.38 -8.00 24.81
C ASP A 359 13.94 -8.47 26.20
N GLY A 360 12.69 -8.15 26.55
CA GLY A 360 12.10 -8.55 27.83
C GLY A 360 12.12 -10.06 28.07
N THR A 361 11.95 -10.85 27.01
CA THR A 361 11.95 -12.34 27.11
C THR A 361 13.32 -12.91 27.42
N ALA A 362 14.39 -12.15 27.18
CA ALA A 362 15.76 -12.53 27.50
C ALA A 362 16.19 -12.11 28.92
N LEU A 363 15.34 -11.37 29.65
CA LEU A 363 15.61 -10.94 31.02
C LEU A 363 15.10 -12.00 32.00
N ASN A 364 15.87 -12.27 33.04
CA ASN A 364 15.46 -13.10 34.18
C ASN A 364 15.22 -12.28 35.46
N SER A 365 14.58 -12.87 36.48
CA SER A 365 14.23 -12.16 37.72
C SER A 365 15.44 -11.57 38.45
N SER A 366 16.60 -12.25 38.43
CA SER A 366 17.83 -11.73 39.07
C SER A 366 18.37 -10.48 38.37
N GLN A 367 18.26 -10.42 37.04
CA GLN A 367 18.64 -9.25 36.25
C GLN A 367 17.69 -8.07 36.52
N LEU A 368 16.38 -8.32 36.57
CA LEU A 368 15.39 -7.28 36.91
C LEU A 368 15.67 -6.70 38.31
N GLN A 369 15.93 -7.55 39.28
CA GLN A 369 16.28 -7.13 40.64
C GLN A 369 17.58 -6.31 40.67
N ALA A 370 18.62 -6.74 39.95
CA ALA A 370 19.89 -6.00 39.84
C ALA A 370 19.72 -4.63 39.18
N MET A 371 18.73 -4.49 38.28
CA MET A 371 18.36 -3.22 37.65
C MET A 371 17.44 -2.36 38.53
N GLY A 372 16.99 -2.88 39.68
CA GLY A 372 16.02 -2.21 40.55
C GLY A 372 14.64 -2.06 39.92
N VAL A 373 14.29 -2.98 39.01
CA VAL A 373 12.96 -3.02 38.38
C VAL A 373 11.99 -3.73 39.31
N ASP A 374 10.90 -3.03 39.66
CA ASP A 374 9.80 -3.59 40.44
C ASP A 374 8.48 -3.03 39.91
N MET A 375 7.43 -3.85 39.88
CA MET A 375 6.12 -3.42 39.42
C MET A 375 5.50 -2.45 40.45
N LEU A 376 4.79 -1.43 39.99
CA LEU A 376 4.03 -0.56 40.89
C LEU A 376 3.08 -1.42 41.76
N PRO A 377 3.10 -1.29 43.11
CA PRO A 377 2.32 -2.15 43.98
C PRO A 377 0.82 -2.14 43.65
N GLY A 378 0.25 -3.33 43.41
CA GLY A 378 -1.17 -3.48 43.09
C GLY A 378 -1.55 -3.11 41.65
N TYR A 379 -0.58 -2.85 40.77
CA TYR A 379 -0.86 -2.55 39.37
C TYR A 379 -1.67 -3.66 38.69
N LYS A 380 -2.74 -3.24 38.04
CA LYS A 380 -3.49 -3.98 37.02
C LYS A 380 -3.88 -3.03 35.90
N ASP A 381 -3.74 -3.48 34.67
CA ASP A 381 -4.22 -2.79 33.48
C ASP A 381 -5.71 -2.44 33.62
N PRO A 382 -6.12 -1.17 33.46
CA PRO A 382 -7.50 -0.74 33.71
C PRO A 382 -8.58 -1.40 32.85
N TYR A 383 -8.25 -1.96 31.68
CA TYR A 383 -9.25 -2.55 30.77
C TYR A 383 -9.25 -4.08 30.77
N SER A 384 -8.08 -4.68 30.87
CA SER A 384 -7.86 -6.11 30.79
C SER A 384 -7.68 -6.77 32.16
N GLY A 385 -7.32 -5.99 33.19
CA GLY A 385 -7.05 -6.49 34.54
C GLY A 385 -5.74 -7.27 34.66
N ARG A 386 -4.90 -7.22 33.63
CA ARG A 386 -3.64 -7.95 33.51
C ARG A 386 -2.53 -7.27 34.32
N VAL A 387 -1.54 -8.06 34.71
CA VAL A 387 -0.32 -7.57 35.39
C VAL A 387 0.75 -7.20 34.36
N LEU A 388 1.85 -6.60 34.82
CA LEU A 388 2.99 -6.27 33.98
C LEU A 388 3.63 -7.53 33.37
N THR A 389 3.96 -7.49 32.08
CA THR A 389 4.72 -8.55 31.41
C THR A 389 6.20 -8.20 31.29
N ARG A 390 7.04 -9.21 31.05
CA ARG A 390 8.45 -8.97 30.70
C ARG A 390 8.60 -8.23 29.37
N GLY A 391 7.74 -8.52 28.40
CA GLY A 391 7.71 -7.79 27.13
C GLY A 391 7.48 -6.29 27.32
N GLU A 392 6.53 -5.91 28.19
CA GLU A 392 6.25 -4.52 28.57
C GLU A 392 7.43 -3.88 29.31
N ILE A 393 8.12 -4.62 30.20
CA ILE A 393 9.36 -4.18 30.84
C ILE A 393 10.44 -3.90 29.79
N GLY A 394 10.64 -4.81 28.82
CA GLY A 394 11.60 -4.63 27.74
C GLY A 394 11.28 -3.38 26.90
N CYS A 395 10.00 -3.16 26.59
CA CYS A 395 9.54 -1.94 25.93
C CYS A 395 9.89 -0.70 26.76
N PHE A 396 9.51 -0.66 28.05
CA PHE A 396 9.80 0.47 28.93
C PHE A 396 11.31 0.78 29.00
N LEU A 397 12.14 -0.24 29.20
CA LEU A 397 13.59 -0.10 29.29
C LEU A 397 14.21 0.42 27.99
N SER A 398 13.66 0.04 26.85
CA SER A 398 14.09 0.55 25.53
C SER A 398 13.86 2.06 25.42
N HIS A 399 12.67 2.54 25.81
CA HIS A 399 12.35 3.97 25.85
C HIS A 399 13.19 4.71 26.90
N TYR A 400 13.32 4.14 28.11
CA TYR A 400 14.11 4.69 29.21
C TYR A 400 15.59 4.86 28.84
N ASN A 401 16.17 3.89 28.13
CA ASN A 401 17.54 3.96 27.65
C ASN A 401 17.76 5.09 26.66
N ILE A 402 16.77 5.39 25.81
CA ILE A 402 16.81 6.57 24.94
C ILE A 402 16.70 7.83 25.79
N TRP A 403 15.75 7.92 26.74
CA TRP A 403 15.59 9.11 27.59
C TRP A 403 16.87 9.52 28.33
N LYS A 404 17.73 8.57 28.69
CA LYS A 404 19.05 8.85 29.31
C LYS A 404 20.05 9.53 28.37
N GLN A 405 19.88 9.39 27.07
CA GLN A 405 20.84 9.87 26.06
C GLN A 405 20.55 11.30 25.59
N VAL A 406 19.34 11.86 25.81
CA VAL A 406 18.80 12.79 24.81
C VAL A 406 19.06 14.29 24.93
N GLN A 407 19.07 14.93 23.72
CA GLN A 407 18.52 16.24 23.31
C GLN A 407 17.09 16.07 22.65
N ARG A 408 16.57 16.87 21.70
CA ARG A 408 15.18 16.66 21.17
C ARG A 408 15.09 15.48 20.19
N LEU A 409 14.10 14.56 20.34
CA LEU A 409 13.99 13.35 19.50
C LEU A 409 12.58 13.05 18.94
N LEU A 410 12.52 12.27 17.85
CA LEU A 410 11.33 11.54 17.37
C LEU A 410 11.56 10.02 17.45
N LEU A 411 10.55 9.24 17.85
CA LEU A 411 10.68 7.79 18.09
C LEU A 411 9.59 7.02 17.33
N PHE A 412 9.97 5.92 16.67
CA PHE A 412 9.04 5.02 15.95
C PHE A 412 9.13 3.57 16.45
N ASN A 413 8.01 2.85 16.41
CA ASN A 413 7.95 1.40 16.61
C ASN A 413 6.98 0.72 15.62
N ASP A 414 7.52 -0.04 14.66
CA ASP A 414 6.79 -0.84 13.64
C ASP A 414 5.46 -0.23 13.14
N VAL A 415 5.54 0.94 12.50
CA VAL A 415 4.37 1.76 12.14
C VAL A 415 4.06 1.77 10.64
N ARG A 416 2.87 2.26 10.35
CA ARG A 416 2.39 2.78 9.07
C ARG A 416 2.33 4.31 9.12
N PHE A 417 2.63 4.98 8.01
CA PHE A 417 2.66 6.45 7.90
C PHE A 417 1.47 6.98 7.12
N GLU A 418 0.98 8.16 7.49
CA GLU A 418 -0.01 8.89 6.70
C GLU A 418 0.62 9.63 5.49
N PRO A 419 -0.17 9.95 4.45
CA PRO A 419 0.27 10.81 3.34
C PRO A 419 0.82 12.14 3.85
N SER A 420 1.85 12.61 3.15
CA SER A 420 2.55 13.86 3.47
C SER A 420 3.09 13.90 4.91
N PHE A 421 3.46 12.74 5.48
CA PHE A 421 3.93 12.62 6.86
C PHE A 421 5.01 13.66 7.21
N GLY A 422 6.08 13.72 6.42
CA GLY A 422 7.23 14.60 6.69
C GLY A 422 6.86 16.08 6.63
N SER A 423 6.25 16.52 5.54
CA SER A 423 5.85 17.92 5.33
C SER A 423 4.81 18.37 6.36
N ARG A 424 3.86 17.50 6.75
CA ARG A 424 2.89 17.78 7.82
C ARG A 424 3.56 17.91 9.18
N LEU A 425 4.48 17.02 9.53
CA LEU A 425 5.18 17.07 10.82
C LEU A 425 6.05 18.32 10.95
N VAL A 426 6.81 18.66 9.90
CA VAL A 426 7.61 19.89 9.83
C VAL A 426 6.72 21.12 10.00
N THR A 427 5.57 21.17 9.32
CA THR A 427 4.60 22.26 9.43
C THR A 427 4.05 22.41 10.86
N ILE A 428 3.70 21.29 11.51
CA ILE A 428 3.21 21.30 12.90
C ILE A 428 4.29 21.84 13.83
N MET A 429 5.53 21.37 13.70
CA MET A 429 6.65 21.83 14.56
C MET A 429 6.99 23.31 14.33
N GLY A 430 6.93 23.78 13.08
CA GLY A 430 7.07 25.21 12.78
C GLY A 430 5.97 26.07 13.44
N ASN A 431 4.74 25.57 13.49
CA ASN A 431 3.65 26.26 14.19
C ASN A 431 3.84 26.29 15.71
N VAL A 432 4.27 25.18 16.30
CA VAL A 432 4.62 25.08 17.74
C VAL A 432 5.70 26.12 18.09
N GLN A 433 6.76 26.20 17.29
CA GLN A 433 7.83 27.16 17.49
C GLN A 433 7.35 28.61 17.34
N ARG A 434 6.56 28.91 16.30
CA ARG A 434 6.04 30.25 16.03
C ARG A 434 5.16 30.79 17.17
N VAL A 435 4.37 29.92 17.80
CA VAL A 435 3.51 30.30 18.93
C VAL A 435 4.29 30.36 20.24
N GLY A 436 5.51 29.82 20.29
CA GLY A 436 6.28 29.71 21.53
C GLY A 436 5.62 28.76 22.53
N LEU A 437 4.92 27.73 22.05
CA LEU A 437 4.27 26.76 22.91
C LEU A 437 5.34 25.96 23.68
N GLU A 438 5.24 25.95 25.01
CA GLU A 438 6.04 25.05 25.83
C GLU A 438 5.48 23.63 25.72
N TRP A 439 6.35 22.65 25.53
CA TRP A 439 5.97 21.25 25.41
C TRP A 439 7.09 20.32 25.88
N ASP A 440 6.70 19.19 26.44
CA ASP A 440 7.60 18.12 26.86
C ASP A 440 7.48 16.89 25.95
N LEU A 441 6.25 16.53 25.57
CA LEU A 441 5.96 15.38 24.69
C LEU A 441 4.84 15.71 23.70
N ILE A 442 5.00 15.30 22.44
CA ILE A 442 3.94 15.38 21.42
C ILE A 442 3.72 14.00 20.82
N TYR A 443 2.55 13.41 21.04
CA TYR A 443 2.17 12.15 20.39
C TYR A 443 1.99 12.35 18.90
N VAL A 444 2.57 11.43 18.11
CA VAL A 444 2.46 11.38 16.65
C VAL A 444 1.57 10.20 16.21
N GLY A 445 1.62 9.10 16.96
CA GLY A 445 0.69 7.96 16.86
C GLY A 445 0.41 7.36 18.24
N ARG A 446 -0.86 7.04 18.50
CA ARG A 446 -1.37 6.43 19.75
C ARG A 446 -2.77 5.86 19.56
N LYS A 447 -3.22 5.04 20.49
CA LYS A 447 -4.62 4.62 20.66
C LYS A 447 -5.34 5.53 21.64
N ARG A 448 -6.44 6.13 21.19
CA ARG A 448 -7.32 6.94 22.06
C ARG A 448 -8.28 6.00 22.79
N LEU A 449 -8.35 6.10 24.11
CA LEU A 449 -9.24 5.25 24.90
C LEU A 449 -10.53 5.98 25.32
N GLN A 450 -10.48 7.31 25.44
CA GLN A 450 -11.65 8.15 25.66
C GLN A 450 -12.15 8.73 24.33
N VAL A 451 -12.85 7.92 23.53
CA VAL A 451 -13.35 8.34 22.20
C VAL A 451 -14.64 9.16 22.29
N LYS A 452 -15.39 9.04 23.39
CA LYS A 452 -16.68 9.72 23.58
C LYS A 452 -16.54 11.20 23.90
N ASP A 453 -15.45 11.59 24.56
CA ASP A 453 -15.19 12.96 24.95
C ASP A 453 -14.17 13.57 23.98
N PRO A 454 -14.52 14.64 23.25
CA PRO A 454 -13.61 15.23 22.28
C PRO A 454 -12.43 15.91 22.99
N GLU A 455 -11.22 15.64 22.49
CA GLU A 455 -10.01 16.31 22.94
C GLU A 455 -10.02 17.79 22.52
N MET A 456 -9.54 18.64 23.42
CA MET A 456 -9.57 20.08 23.22
C MET A 456 -8.40 20.54 22.35
N TRP A 457 -8.69 21.39 21.35
CA TRP A 457 -7.68 22.01 20.50
C TRP A 457 -6.76 22.94 21.26
N VAL A 458 -5.47 22.92 20.92
CA VAL A 458 -4.47 23.86 21.47
C VAL A 458 -4.68 25.23 20.84
N LYS A 459 -4.86 26.26 21.66
CA LYS A 459 -5.08 27.62 21.19
C LYS A 459 -3.86 28.12 20.41
N GLY A 460 -4.07 28.58 19.18
CA GLY A 460 -3.03 29.18 18.34
C GLY A 460 -2.20 28.20 17.51
N VAL A 461 -2.23 26.90 17.81
CA VAL A 461 -1.54 25.87 17.02
C VAL A 461 -2.58 24.98 16.34
N ARG A 462 -2.66 25.05 15.02
CA ARG A 462 -3.49 24.12 14.24
C ARG A 462 -2.91 22.71 14.35
N ASN A 463 -3.79 21.69 14.30
CA ASN A 463 -3.39 20.29 14.28
C ASN A 463 -2.75 19.76 15.57
N LEU A 464 -2.97 20.43 16.71
CA LEU A 464 -2.64 19.92 18.04
C LEU A 464 -3.84 19.93 18.97
N VAL A 465 -3.92 18.90 19.80
CA VAL A 465 -4.92 18.74 20.87
C VAL A 465 -4.27 18.38 22.19
N HIS A 466 -4.99 18.59 23.29
CA HIS A 466 -4.65 18.08 24.62
C HIS A 466 -5.12 16.62 24.73
N PRO A 467 -4.20 15.65 24.78
CA PRO A 467 -4.58 14.25 24.78
C PRO A 467 -5.24 13.83 26.10
N HIS A 468 -6.20 12.91 25.99
CA HIS A 468 -6.73 12.15 27.10
C HIS A 468 -5.93 10.85 27.34
N TYR A 469 -6.44 9.99 28.21
CA TYR A 469 -5.88 8.67 28.45
C TYR A 469 -5.70 7.89 27.13
N SER A 470 -4.51 7.31 26.96
CA SER A 470 -4.06 6.76 25.69
C SER A 470 -3.23 5.50 25.91
N TYR A 471 -3.36 4.56 24.98
CA TYR A 471 -2.46 3.42 24.81
C TYR A 471 -1.58 3.59 23.59
N TRP A 472 -0.61 2.69 23.47
CA TRP A 472 0.32 2.59 22.35
C TRP A 472 1.21 3.83 22.22
N THR A 473 2.49 3.62 22.40
CA THR A 473 3.54 4.61 22.08
C THR A 473 4.08 4.39 20.67
N LEU A 474 3.20 4.35 19.66
CA LEU A 474 3.57 4.08 18.25
C LEU A 474 4.64 5.07 17.77
N GLY A 475 4.49 6.34 18.16
CA GLY A 475 5.55 7.31 18.04
C GLY A 475 5.23 8.64 18.72
N TYR A 476 6.26 9.30 19.24
CA TYR A 476 6.15 10.61 19.88
C TYR A 476 7.44 11.42 19.71
N ILE A 477 7.30 12.73 19.84
CA ILE A 477 8.42 13.68 19.95
C ILE A 477 8.64 13.97 21.43
N LEU A 478 9.91 13.99 21.87
CA LEU A 478 10.28 14.29 23.25
C LEU A 478 11.31 15.41 23.33
N SER A 479 11.07 16.37 24.22
CA SER A 479 12.01 17.44 24.52
C SER A 479 13.03 17.00 25.56
N LEU A 480 14.19 17.66 25.61
CA LEU A 480 15.19 17.45 26.66
C LEU A 480 14.60 17.61 28.06
N ASN A 481 13.70 18.58 28.24
CA ASN A 481 13.04 18.82 29.52
C ASN A 481 12.07 17.70 29.87
N GLY A 482 11.29 17.22 28.89
CA GLY A 482 10.43 16.07 29.04
C GLY A 482 11.20 14.82 29.47
N ALA A 483 12.31 14.52 28.80
CA ALA A 483 13.18 13.39 29.16
C ALA A 483 13.66 13.50 30.62
N LYS A 484 14.14 14.68 31.04
CA LYS A 484 14.56 14.92 32.44
C LYS A 484 13.43 14.70 33.44
N LYS A 485 12.21 15.18 33.15
CA LYS A 485 11.03 14.96 34.01
C LYS A 485 10.71 13.47 34.15
N LEU A 486 10.68 12.73 33.04
CA LEU A 486 10.42 11.29 33.03
C LEU A 486 11.46 10.50 33.83
N LEU A 487 12.74 10.83 33.69
CA LEU A 487 13.82 10.19 34.46
C LEU A 487 13.76 10.52 35.95
N LYS A 488 13.48 11.79 36.29
CA LYS A 488 13.39 12.27 37.68
C LYS A 488 12.26 11.59 38.47
N ALA A 489 11.23 11.10 37.78
CA ALA A 489 10.13 10.33 38.38
C ALA A 489 10.60 9.02 39.05
N ASN A 490 11.83 8.56 38.75
CA ASN A 490 12.42 7.30 39.19
C ASN A 490 11.46 6.12 38.95
N PRO A 491 11.13 5.80 37.68
CA PRO A 491 10.05 4.87 37.38
C PRO A 491 10.42 3.39 37.53
N LEU A 492 11.71 3.04 37.63
CA LEU A 492 12.14 1.63 37.58
C LEU A 492 11.62 0.80 38.77
N ASN A 493 11.64 1.35 39.98
CA ASN A 493 11.21 0.65 41.20
C ASN A 493 9.70 0.73 41.48
N LYS A 494 8.93 1.23 40.52
CA LYS A 494 7.47 1.37 40.56
C LYS A 494 6.93 1.40 39.13
N MET A 495 7.35 0.40 38.36
CA MET A 495 7.16 0.35 36.92
C MET A 495 5.70 0.10 36.57
N LEU A 496 5.26 0.85 35.56
CA LEU A 496 4.06 0.63 34.79
C LEU A 496 4.50 0.41 33.33
N PRO A 497 3.67 -0.20 32.46
CA PRO A 497 3.90 -0.12 31.02
C PRO A 497 4.09 1.33 30.58
N VAL A 498 4.91 1.57 29.55
CA VAL A 498 5.30 2.93 29.16
C VAL A 498 4.09 3.80 28.79
N ASP A 499 3.08 3.21 28.16
CA ASP A 499 1.83 3.87 27.79
C ASP A 499 0.83 4.02 28.94
N GLU A 500 1.10 3.43 30.11
CA GLU A 500 0.41 3.74 31.37
C GLU A 500 1.15 4.81 32.18
N PHE A 501 2.48 4.71 32.22
CA PHE A 501 3.36 5.65 32.90
C PHE A 501 3.24 7.06 32.32
N LEU A 502 3.23 7.21 30.99
CA LEU A 502 3.13 8.54 30.37
C LEU A 502 1.84 9.27 30.81
N PRO A 503 0.61 8.70 30.67
CA PRO A 503 -0.61 9.31 31.21
C PRO A 503 -0.59 9.70 32.68
N VAL A 504 0.09 8.92 33.53
CA VAL A 504 0.28 9.29 34.94
C VAL A 504 1.03 10.62 35.03
N MET A 505 2.13 10.78 34.27
CA MET A 505 2.99 11.97 34.33
C MET A 505 2.34 13.27 33.85
N PHE A 506 1.19 13.22 33.16
CA PHE A 506 0.40 14.40 32.77
C PHE A 506 -1.04 14.40 33.32
N ASN A 507 -1.30 13.65 34.40
CA ASN A 507 -2.58 13.62 35.13
C ASN A 507 -3.79 13.23 34.26
N LYS A 508 -3.62 12.24 33.36
CA LYS A 508 -4.72 11.70 32.53
C LYS A 508 -4.92 10.20 32.68
N HIS A 509 -4.27 9.56 33.64
CA HIS A 509 -4.51 8.16 33.97
C HIS A 509 -5.85 7.98 34.73
N PRO A 510 -6.66 6.94 34.45
CA PRO A 510 -7.99 6.77 35.06
C PRO A 510 -7.96 6.28 36.52
N LYS A 511 -6.81 5.80 37.01
CA LYS A 511 -6.63 5.35 38.40
C LYS A 511 -5.80 6.36 39.18
N ASP A 512 -6.45 7.07 40.10
CA ASP A 512 -5.79 8.03 41.00
C ASP A 512 -4.75 7.36 41.91
N GLU A 513 -5.01 6.11 42.32
CA GLU A 513 -4.11 5.30 43.15
C GLU A 513 -2.71 5.18 42.53
N TYR A 514 -2.61 4.96 41.21
CA TYR A 514 -1.31 4.84 40.54
C TYR A 514 -0.61 6.19 40.44
N MET A 515 -1.37 7.28 40.27
CA MET A 515 -0.82 8.63 40.20
C MET A 515 -0.18 9.08 41.51
N GLN A 516 -0.68 8.61 42.67
CA GLN A 516 -0.17 8.98 43.99
C GLN A 516 1.30 8.57 44.21
N TYR A 517 1.79 7.55 43.51
CA TYR A 517 3.19 7.11 43.59
C TYR A 517 4.18 8.09 42.92
N PHE A 518 3.69 9.07 42.16
CA PHE A 518 4.52 10.02 41.43
C PHE A 518 4.13 11.43 41.82
N GLU A 519 4.86 12.08 42.74
CA GLU A 519 4.45 13.41 43.23
C GLU A 519 4.55 14.52 42.17
N GLN A 520 5.60 14.49 41.33
CA GLN A 520 5.83 15.49 40.28
C GLN A 520 5.31 14.98 38.94
N ARG A 521 4.10 15.41 38.57
CA ARG A 521 3.38 15.02 37.33
C ARG A 521 3.07 16.27 36.49
N ASP A 522 4.12 16.99 36.11
CA ASP A 522 4.05 18.29 35.42
C ASP A 522 4.46 18.18 33.93
N LEU A 523 4.36 16.99 33.34
CA LEU A 523 4.72 16.76 31.94
C LEU A 523 3.72 17.48 31.03
N GLN A 524 4.20 18.41 30.19
CA GLN A 524 3.37 19.13 29.22
C GLN A 524 3.21 18.30 27.94
N VAL A 525 2.03 17.71 27.76
CA VAL A 525 1.80 16.74 26.67
C VAL A 525 0.74 17.23 25.69
N PHE A 526 1.02 17.03 24.39
CA PHE A 526 0.12 17.30 23.28
C PHE A 526 0.03 16.09 22.35
N SER A 527 -0.90 16.11 21.40
CA SER A 527 -1.02 15.10 20.34
C SER A 527 -1.31 15.79 19.02
N VAL A 528 -0.73 15.29 17.94
CA VAL A 528 -1.11 15.71 16.59
C VAL A 528 -2.54 15.25 16.27
N GLU A 529 -3.26 16.08 15.53
CA GLU A 529 -4.63 15.82 15.06
C GLU A 529 -4.81 16.28 13.60
N PRO A 530 -5.12 15.38 12.65
CA PRO A 530 -5.23 13.93 12.82
C PRO A 530 -3.87 13.26 13.06
N LEU A 531 -3.90 12.06 13.65
CA LEU A 531 -2.71 11.23 13.87
C LEU A 531 -1.97 10.99 12.56
N LEU A 532 -0.65 10.85 12.65
CA LEU A 532 0.23 10.70 11.50
C LEU A 532 0.83 9.29 11.39
N LEU A 533 0.72 8.50 12.46
CA LEU A 533 1.22 7.13 12.54
C LEU A 533 0.14 6.20 13.07
N PHE A 534 0.09 5.01 12.49
CA PHE A 534 -0.85 3.94 12.82
C PHE A 534 -0.10 2.61 12.94
N PRO A 535 -0.63 1.61 13.64
CA PRO A 535 -0.03 0.28 13.61
C PRO A 535 -0.18 -0.31 12.20
N THR A 536 0.70 -1.24 11.85
CA THR A 536 0.54 -2.00 10.58
C THR A 536 -0.66 -2.93 10.61
N HIS A 537 -0.95 -3.50 11.79
CA HIS A 537 -2.08 -4.38 12.04
C HIS A 537 -2.70 -4.02 13.40
N TYR A 538 -4.02 -4.00 13.48
CA TYR A 538 -4.75 -3.85 14.72
C TYR A 538 -4.92 -5.19 15.44
N THR A 539 -5.11 -5.15 16.76
CA THR A 539 -5.43 -6.35 17.56
C THR A 539 -6.61 -7.10 16.93
N GLY A 540 -6.43 -8.41 16.68
CA GLY A 540 -7.45 -9.26 16.06
C GLY A 540 -7.42 -9.31 14.53
N GLU A 541 -6.63 -8.46 13.87
CA GLU A 541 -6.41 -8.56 12.43
C GLU A 541 -5.45 -9.72 12.09
N PRO A 542 -5.65 -10.42 10.96
CA PRO A 542 -4.69 -11.42 10.49
C PRO A 542 -3.28 -10.82 10.37
N GLY A 543 -2.29 -11.48 10.97
CA GLY A 543 -0.90 -11.01 10.97
C GLY A 543 -0.50 -10.14 12.16
N TYR A 544 -1.44 -9.77 13.05
CA TYR A 544 -1.13 -9.10 14.30
C TYR A 544 -0.30 -9.99 15.24
N ILE A 545 0.80 -9.43 15.78
CA ILE A 545 1.68 -10.08 16.76
C ILE A 545 2.16 -9.01 17.75
N SER A 546 2.01 -9.24 19.05
CA SER A 546 2.54 -8.36 20.10
C SER A 546 3.70 -9.00 20.86
N ASP A 547 4.91 -8.44 20.71
CA ASP A 547 6.08 -8.85 21.49
C ASP A 547 6.05 -8.32 22.95
N THR A 548 5.13 -7.41 23.26
CA THR A 548 4.91 -6.92 24.63
C THR A 548 3.88 -7.74 25.38
N GLU A 549 2.85 -8.24 24.69
CA GLU A 549 1.76 -9.00 25.33
C GLU A 549 1.99 -10.52 25.29
N THR A 550 2.86 -11.01 24.39
CA THR A 550 3.23 -12.42 24.26
C THR A 550 4.64 -12.68 24.83
N SER A 551 4.73 -12.93 26.13
CA SER A 551 5.99 -13.17 26.87
C SER A 551 5.73 -13.98 28.14
N THR A 552 6.20 -13.54 29.30
CA THR A 552 5.89 -14.09 30.63
C THR A 552 5.54 -12.95 31.57
N ILE A 553 4.91 -13.26 32.72
CA ILE A 553 4.65 -12.23 33.74
C ILE A 553 5.97 -11.74 34.36
N TRP A 554 5.95 -10.53 34.91
CA TRP A 554 7.15 -9.84 35.36
C TRP A 554 7.97 -10.58 36.44
N ASP A 555 7.33 -11.30 37.36
CA ASP A 555 7.95 -11.94 38.53
C ASP A 555 8.09 -13.47 38.44
N ASP A 556 7.44 -14.10 37.45
CA ASP A 556 7.49 -15.55 37.25
C ASP A 556 7.69 -15.93 35.77
N GLU A 557 8.85 -16.51 35.48
CA GLU A 557 9.24 -16.95 34.14
C GLU A 557 8.48 -18.22 33.68
N ALA A 558 7.83 -18.93 34.60
CA ALA A 558 7.06 -20.13 34.29
C ALA A 558 5.63 -19.83 33.83
N VAL A 559 5.17 -18.57 33.95
CA VAL A 559 3.81 -18.15 33.59
C VAL A 559 3.85 -17.38 32.28
N ASP A 560 3.62 -18.09 31.19
CA ASP A 560 3.51 -17.53 29.85
C ASP A 560 2.30 -16.59 29.72
N THR A 561 2.44 -15.57 28.89
CA THR A 561 1.37 -14.69 28.46
C THR A 561 1.13 -14.90 26.97
N ASP A 562 -0.11 -15.23 26.56
CA ASP A 562 -0.57 -15.25 25.15
C ASP A 562 -1.86 -14.42 25.07
N TRP A 563 -1.77 -13.20 25.59
CA TRP A 563 -2.94 -12.37 25.80
C TRP A 563 -3.50 -11.75 24.51
N ASP A 564 -2.76 -11.88 23.42
CA ASP A 564 -3.20 -11.58 22.05
C ASP A 564 -4.39 -12.50 21.64
N ARG A 565 -4.42 -13.76 22.10
CA ARG A 565 -5.43 -14.75 21.70
C ARG A 565 -6.67 -14.79 22.59
N ASP A 566 -6.53 -14.58 23.90
CA ASP A 566 -7.65 -14.66 24.84
C ASP A 566 -8.67 -13.49 24.67
N GLY A 567 -8.24 -12.37 24.08
CA GLY A 567 -9.11 -11.23 23.76
C GLY A 567 -10.04 -11.47 22.56
N ALA A 568 -9.68 -12.37 21.63
CA ALA A 568 -10.43 -12.60 20.40
C ALA A 568 -11.81 -13.26 20.65
N GLY A 569 -11.91 -14.09 21.70
CA GLY A 569 -13.16 -14.81 22.02
C GLY A 569 -14.24 -13.96 22.71
N ARG A 570 -13.89 -12.83 23.32
CA ARG A 570 -14.84 -11.97 24.07
C ARG A 570 -15.22 -10.66 23.34
N ARG A 571 -14.58 -10.33 22.21
CA ARG A 571 -14.72 -9.03 21.54
C ARG A 571 -15.48 -9.04 20.22
N SER A 572 -15.82 -10.22 19.68
CA SER A 572 -16.49 -10.33 18.37
C SER A 572 -17.86 -9.65 18.30
N GLU A 573 -18.52 -9.37 19.43
CA GLU A 573 -19.83 -8.70 19.47
C GLU A 573 -19.78 -7.18 19.74
N LYS A 574 -18.60 -6.59 20.06
CA LYS A 574 -18.51 -5.15 20.39
C LYS A 574 -17.53 -4.32 19.56
N GLU A 575 -16.64 -4.93 18.77
CA GLU A 575 -15.60 -4.22 18.01
C GLU A 575 -15.88 -4.09 16.51
N THR A 576 -17.03 -4.55 16.00
CA THR A 576 -17.41 -4.37 14.58
C THR A 576 -18.24 -3.11 14.30
N GLY A 577 -18.50 -2.27 15.30
CA GLY A 577 -19.13 -0.96 15.15
C GLY A 577 -18.10 0.15 15.40
N ASP A 578 -17.92 1.05 14.44
CA ASP A 578 -17.08 2.25 14.54
C ASP A 578 -15.55 2.06 14.51
N VAL A 579 -15.06 1.47 13.42
CA VAL A 579 -13.86 1.99 12.72
C VAL A 579 -14.27 2.34 11.28
N GLY A 580 -15.37 3.09 11.16
CA GLY A 580 -15.65 3.91 10.01
C GLY A 580 -15.26 5.33 10.40
N PHE A 581 -14.44 6.00 9.58
CA PHE A 581 -14.31 7.45 9.68
C PHE A 581 -15.72 8.05 9.77
N PRO A 582 -16.03 8.91 10.75
CA PRO A 582 -17.28 9.67 10.68
C PRO A 582 -17.19 10.52 9.42
N PRO A 583 -18.21 10.52 8.54
CA PRO A 583 -18.29 11.53 7.52
C PRO A 583 -18.32 12.89 8.21
N VAL A 584 -17.50 13.82 7.72
CA VAL A 584 -17.59 15.23 8.08
C VAL A 584 -19.04 15.65 7.89
N ALA A 585 -19.74 15.99 8.98
CA ALA A 585 -21.13 16.41 8.90
C ALA A 585 -21.25 17.63 7.98
N PRO A 586 -22.12 17.61 6.95
CA PRO A 586 -22.39 18.80 6.18
C PRO A 586 -23.10 19.82 7.09
N ARG A 587 -22.61 21.07 7.08
CA ARG A 587 -23.29 22.21 7.69
C ARG A 587 -24.74 22.27 7.16
N PRO A 588 -25.74 22.66 7.98
CA PRO A 588 -27.11 22.76 7.52
C PRO A 588 -27.21 23.87 6.46
N ALA A 589 -27.47 23.46 5.21
CA ALA A 589 -27.75 24.36 4.11
C ALA A 589 -29.20 24.88 4.24
N HIS A 590 -29.39 25.91 5.05
CA HIS A 590 -30.49 26.86 4.80
C HIS A 590 -30.04 27.78 3.67
N GLY A 591 -30.42 27.44 2.44
CA GLY A 591 -30.14 28.25 1.25
C GLY A 591 -30.41 27.43 0.00
N GLY A 592 -31.27 27.95 -0.88
CA GLY A 592 -31.84 27.24 -2.02
C GLY A 592 -30.83 26.50 -2.90
N VAL A 593 -31.31 25.43 -3.51
CA VAL A 593 -30.63 24.57 -4.50
C VAL A 593 -29.76 25.42 -5.46
N PRO A 594 -28.42 25.36 -5.36
CA PRO A 594 -27.58 25.92 -6.40
C PRO A 594 -27.72 25.04 -7.64
N ARG A 595 -27.80 25.67 -8.81
CA ARG A 595 -27.73 24.96 -10.10
C ARG A 595 -26.47 24.08 -10.12
N LEU A 596 -26.63 22.81 -10.48
CA LEU A 596 -25.55 21.89 -10.79
C LEU A 596 -24.56 22.57 -11.75
N SER A 597 -23.40 23.00 -11.24
CA SER A 597 -22.23 23.21 -12.07
C SER A 597 -21.70 21.83 -12.44
N ALA A 598 -21.56 21.57 -13.74
CA ALA A 598 -20.82 20.42 -14.23
C ALA A 598 -19.35 20.55 -13.77
N SER A 599 -18.98 19.95 -12.63
CA SER A 599 -17.58 19.72 -12.30
C SER A 599 -17.11 18.57 -13.19
N GLY A 600 -16.23 18.87 -14.15
CA GLY A 600 -15.57 17.88 -15.02
C GLY A 600 -14.52 17.04 -14.28
N ASN A 601 -14.83 16.61 -13.05
CA ASN A 601 -13.90 15.88 -12.18
C ASN A 601 -14.19 14.39 -12.26
N ARG A 602 -13.28 13.66 -12.93
CA ARG A 602 -13.29 12.21 -13.16
C ARG A 602 -13.39 11.37 -11.87
N ASP A 603 -12.87 11.89 -10.76
CA ASP A 603 -12.56 11.10 -9.55
C ASP A 603 -13.21 11.67 -8.26
N GLU A 604 -14.32 12.40 -8.35
CA GLU A 604 -15.11 12.75 -7.17
C GLU A 604 -15.83 11.50 -6.62
N LEU A 605 -15.14 10.78 -5.73
CA LEU A 605 -15.64 9.67 -4.91
C LEU A 605 -16.21 10.11 -3.56
#